data_AF-A0AA41RXG3-F1
#
_entry.id   AF-A0AA41RXG3-F1
#
_cell.length_a   1.000
_cell.length_b   1.000
_cell.length_c   1.000
_cell.angle_alpha   90.00
_cell.angle_beta   90.00
_cell.angle_gamma   90.00
#
_symmetry.space_group_name_H-M   'P 1'
#
loop_
_entity.id
_entity.type
_entity.pdbx_description
1 polymer ?
#
loop_
_entity_poly.entity_id
_entity_poly.type
_entity_poly.pdbx_seq_one_letter_code
_entity_poly.pdbx_strand_id
1 'polypeptide(L)' 'MPKQINEIKDFLLTSRKKDARSVRIKKSKDVVKFKVIGALSTCTLYVYLIKRKLR' A
#
# COMPACT_ATOMS: atom_id res chain seq x y z
N MET A 1 -10.31 1.92 -9.44
CA MET A 1 -10.35 0.50 -9.02
C MET A 1 -9.24 0.21 -8.02
N PRO A 2 -9.51 -0.49 -6.89
CA PRO A 2 -8.45 -0.91 -5.98
C PRO A 2 -7.57 -1.96 -6.66
N LYS A 3 -6.28 -1.66 -6.82
CA LYS A 3 -5.29 -2.60 -7.36
C LYS A 3 -4.47 -3.14 -6.19
N GLN A 4 -4.34 -4.46 -6.09
CA GLN A 4 -3.41 -5.09 -5.16
C GLN A 4 -2.04 -5.17 -5.83
N ILE A 5 -0.98 -4.83 -5.10
CA ILE A 5 0.42 -5.02 -5.49
C ILE A 5 0.95 -6.12 -4.57
N ASN A 6 1.50 -7.18 -5.16
CA ASN A 6 2.07 -8.29 -4.42
C ASN A 6 3.58 -8.10 -4.19
N GLU A 7 4.25 -7.29 -5.01
CA GLU A 7 5.69 -7.05 -4.93
C GLU A 7 6.04 -5.70 -4.31
N ILE A 8 7.08 -5.68 -3.47
CA ILE A 8 7.53 -4.43 -2.84
C ILE A 8 8.14 -3.44 -3.84
N LYS A 9 8.64 -3.91 -4.99
CA LYS A 9 9.24 -3.04 -6.03
C LYS A 9 8.19 -2.09 -6.61
N ASP A 10 7.04 -2.63 -7.00
CA ASP A 10 5.93 -1.85 -7.55
C ASP A 10 5.36 -0.87 -6.51
N PHE A 11 5.43 -1.21 -5.22
CA PHE A 11 5.07 -0.29 -4.14
C PHE A 11 5.93 0.97 -4.16
N LEU A 12 7.25 0.78 -4.22
CA LEU A 12 8.23 1.85 -4.14
C LEU A 12 8.11 2.76 -5.37
N LEU A 13 7.86 2.18 -6.53
CA LEU A 13 7.59 2.95 -7.76
C LEU A 13 6.29 3.76 -7.63
N THR A 14 5.24 3.17 -7.06
CA THR A 14 3.95 3.85 -6.95
C THR A 14 3.92 4.93 -5.88
N SER A 15 4.58 4.70 -4.74
CA SER A 15 4.68 5.68 -3.64
C SER A 15 5.51 6.91 -3.99
N ARG A 16 6.43 6.81 -4.97
CA ARG A 16 7.25 7.94 -5.45
C ARG A 16 6.61 8.77 -6.56
N LYS A 17 5.45 8.37 -7.11
CA LYS A 17 4.78 9.14 -8.17
C LYS A 17 4.42 10.54 -7.66
N LYS A 18 4.54 11.55 -8.51
CA LYS A 18 4.18 12.96 -8.21
C LYS A 18 2.74 13.10 -7.69
N ASP A 19 1.86 12.20 -8.14
CA ASP A 19 0.44 12.20 -7.77
C ASP A 19 0.17 11.56 -6.41
N ALA A 20 1.14 10.84 -5.83
CA ALA A 20 1.01 10.24 -4.51
C ALA A 20 1.13 11.32 -3.43
N ARG A 21 0.08 11.48 -2.63
CA ARG A 21 -0.05 12.55 -1.64
C ARG A 21 0.25 12.08 -0.22
N SER A 22 -0.17 10.87 0.14
CA SER A 22 0.12 10.30 1.47
C SER A 22 0.01 8.78 1.49
N VAL A 23 0.62 8.15 2.50
CA VAL A 23 0.49 6.71 2.75
C VAL A 23 -0.14 6.48 4.13
N ARG A 24 -1.27 5.78 4.18
CA ARG A 24 -1.94 5.39 5.42
C ARG A 24 -1.61 3.94 5.75
N ILE A 25 -1.10 3.71 6.95
CA ILE A 25 -0.76 2.37 7.44
C ILE A 25 -1.92 1.83 8.28
N LYS A 26 -2.47 0.67 7.92
CA LYS A 26 -3.48 -0.04 8.71
C LYS A 26 -2.89 -1.35 9.22
N LYS A 27 -2.68 -1.44 10.52
CA LYS A 27 -2.21 -2.64 11.21
C LYS A 27 -3.42 -3.49 11.64
N SER A 28 -3.33 -4.80 11.44
CA SER A 28 -4.20 -5.84 11.98
C SER A 28 -3.32 -6.91 12.63
N LYS A 29 -3.91 -7.87 13.35
CA LYS A 29 -3.18 -8.85 14.19
C LYS A 29 -1.95 -9.46 13.48
N ASP A 30 -2.12 -9.91 12.24
CA ASP A 30 -1.08 -10.61 11.47
C ASP A 30 -0.72 -9.92 10.14
N VAL A 31 -1.27 -8.73 9.89
CA VAL A 31 -1.22 -8.08 8.57
C VAL A 31 -1.05 -6.58 8.70
N VAL A 32 -0.16 -5.98 7.92
CA VAL A 32 0.01 -4.52 7.83
C VAL A 32 -0.23 -4.05 6.40
N LYS A 33 -1.33 -3.32 6.17
CA LYS A 33 -1.72 -2.80 4.85
C LYS A 33 -1.23 -1.34 4.69
N PHE A 34 -0.61 -1.02 3.55
CA PHE A 34 -0.16 0.35 3.23
C PHE A 34 -0.98 0.93 2.10
N LYS A 35 -1.91 1.82 2.43
CA LYS A 35 -2.80 2.47 1.46
C LYS A 35 -2.15 3.74 0.95
N VAL A 36 -1.83 3.81 -0.34
CA VAL A 36 -1.35 5.03 -0.99
C VAL A 36 -2.56 5.86 -1.43
N ILE A 37 -2.57 7.15 -1.10
CA ILE A 37 -3.64 8.10 -1.42
C ILE A 37 -3.06 9.16 -2.36
N GLY A 38 -3.65 9.36 -3.53
CA GLY A 38 -3.20 10.31 -4.56
C GLY A 38 -4.25 11.34 -4.99
N ALA A 39 -3.81 12.36 -5.75
CA ALA A 39 -4.57 13.59 -5.98
C ALA A 39 -5.69 13.52 -7.05
N LEU A 40 -5.70 12.55 -7.97
CA LEU A 40 -6.80 12.42 -8.93
C LEU A 40 -7.29 10.96 -9.07
N SER A 41 -8.58 10.79 -8.77
CA SER A 41 -9.53 9.78 -9.29
C SER A 41 -9.41 8.27 -9.02
N THR A 42 -8.42 7.73 -8.31
CA THR A 42 -8.49 6.29 -7.93
C THR A 42 -7.83 5.98 -6.58
N CYS A 43 -8.66 5.62 -5.59
CA CYS A 43 -8.23 4.97 -4.36
C CYS A 43 -7.54 3.63 -4.69
N THR A 44 -6.25 3.66 -4.98
CA THR A 44 -5.47 2.46 -5.24
C THR A 44 -4.98 1.91 -3.91
N LEU A 45 -5.82 1.05 -3.34
CA LEU A 45 -5.63 0.46 -2.04
C LEU A 45 -4.66 -0.73 -2.16
N TYR A 46 -3.36 -0.46 -2.08
CA TYR A 46 -2.36 -1.53 -2.05
C TYR A 46 -2.35 -2.22 -0.69
N VAL A 47 -2.52 -3.54 -0.69
CA VAL A 47 -2.50 -4.36 0.52
C VAL A 47 -1.17 -5.10 0.53
N TYR A 48 -0.21 -4.62 1.32
CA TYR A 48 0.94 -5.44 1.65
C TYR A 48 0.52 -6.40 2.75
N LEU A 49 0.98 -7.63 2.65
CA LEU A 49 0.77 -8.65 3.66
C LEU A 49 2.13 -9.00 4.25
N ILE A 50 2.65 -8.12 5.11
CA ILE A 50 3.75 -8.54 5.98
C ILE A 50 3.12 -9.43 7.06
N LYS A 51 3.10 -10.73 6.81
CA LYS A 51 2.81 -11.74 7.84
C LYS A 51 3.92 -11.61 8.88
N ARG A 52 3.57 -11.18 10.09
CA ARG A 52 4.50 -11.36 11.22
C ARG A 52 4.75 -12.86 11.32
N LYS A 53 5.98 -13.28 11.05
CA LYS A 53 6.42 -14.64 11.36
C LYS A 53 6.39 -14.72 12.88
N LEU A 54 5.40 -15.42 13.43
CA LEU A 54 5.41 -15.82 14.83
C LEU A 54 6.72 -16.61 15.01
N ARG A 55 7.57 -16.13 15.91
CA ARG A 55 8.79 -16.82 16.31
C ARG A 55 8.43 -18.14 16.97
#